data_AF-A0AAW0IVE4-F1
#
_entry.id   AF-A0AAW0IVE4-F1
#
_cell.length_a   1.000
_cell.length_b   1.000
_cell.length_c   1.000
_cell.angle_alpha   90.00
_cell.angle_beta   90.00
_cell.angle_gamma   90.00
#
_symmetry.space_group_name_H-M   'P 1'
#
loop_
_entity.id
_entity.type
_entity.pdbx_description
1 polymer ?
#
loop_
_entity_poly.entity_id
_entity_poly.type
_entity_poly.pdbx_seq_one_letter_code
_entity_poly.pdbx_strand_id
1 'polypeptide(L)'
;MGSPRLEYLELNDCYEFNRLDIVSESLRKLVIDSYLVDMLEREERALELEIVAPKIECLEILGVFFMRRCRIKDVSALVEAKLDFNMWKGYDSDEEEGACEEFQDTVRDILESVHHVKKLTVGSWCLMVVSIMSMKRLPSPLSKCQCLTMKTSMEKENLPGIASLLQSSPYVETLNIDITSSHYVGSMLNNNFLWDQIDPFLDIHCRHSYRDEVKHWKSREFYFKSLLVCLKTVKIFGFGERFFCTTEAFILVVQFLLKNAMVLEKMVIIASRDMQNQKRLVLPEFLQVTQKLLSFPRSSPHAVVLFPYL
;
A
#
# COMPACT_ATOMS: atom_id res chain seq x y z
N MET A 1 -16.17 -17.84 18.73
CA MET A 1 -17.06 -17.90 17.56
C MET A 1 -17.25 -19.36 17.16
N GLY A 2 -18.45 -19.93 17.31
CA GLY A 2 -18.72 -21.37 17.13
C GLY A 2 -19.69 -21.70 15.99
N SER A 3 -19.85 -20.80 15.01
CA SER A 3 -20.73 -21.05 13.85
C SER A 3 -20.03 -21.97 12.85
N PRO A 4 -20.53 -23.21 12.63
CA PRO A 4 -19.83 -24.23 11.85
C PRO A 4 -19.85 -23.99 10.33
N ARG A 5 -20.50 -22.91 9.86
CA ARG A 5 -20.64 -22.55 8.45
C ARG A 5 -20.22 -21.12 8.13
N LEU A 6 -19.67 -20.40 9.11
CA LEU A 6 -19.24 -19.02 8.88
C LEU A 6 -17.93 -19.05 8.08
N GLU A 7 -17.98 -18.57 6.84
CA GLU A 7 -16.82 -18.51 5.93
C GLU A 7 -16.20 -17.10 5.85
N TYR A 8 -16.99 -16.07 6.17
CA TYR A 8 -16.64 -14.66 6.11
C TYR A 8 -16.97 -13.98 7.44
N LEU A 9 -16.00 -13.25 7.99
CA LEU A 9 -16.16 -12.42 9.17
C LEU A 9 -15.58 -11.05 8.89
N GLU A 10 -16.39 -10.03 9.10
CA GLU A 10 -16.01 -8.64 9.00
C GLU A 10 -16.31 -7.96 10.33
N LEU A 11 -15.29 -7.31 10.89
CA LEU A 11 -15.35 -6.57 12.14
C LEU A 11 -15.13 -5.10 11.80
N ASN A 12 -16.19 -4.32 11.87
CA ASN A 12 -16.18 -2.90 11.52
C ASN A 12 -16.34 -2.04 12.76
N ASP A 13 -15.50 -1.01 12.89
CA ASP A 13 -15.53 -0.04 13.99
C ASP A 13 -15.64 -0.71 15.36
N CYS A 14 -14.89 -1.78 15.55
CA CYS A 14 -14.96 -2.57 16.78
C CYS A 14 -14.08 -1.92 17.88
N TYR A 15 -14.51 -2.10 19.13
CA TYR A 15 -13.94 -1.44 20.30
C TYR A 15 -13.34 -2.46 21.29
N GLU A 16 -12.25 -2.07 21.94
CA GLU A 16 -11.75 -2.64 23.21
C GLU A 16 -11.45 -4.16 23.25
N PHE A 17 -11.01 -4.77 22.15
CA PHE A 17 -10.45 -6.12 22.18
C PHE A 17 -8.96 -6.16 21.83
N ASN A 18 -8.16 -6.69 22.75
CA ASN A 18 -6.71 -6.79 22.57
C ASN A 18 -6.29 -8.08 21.84
N ARG A 19 -7.19 -9.05 21.70
CA ARG A 19 -6.88 -10.36 21.10
C ARG A 19 -8.08 -10.98 20.41
N LEU A 20 -7.87 -11.41 19.16
CA LEU A 20 -8.83 -12.13 18.34
C LEU A 20 -8.30 -13.53 18.03
N ASP A 21 -8.85 -14.54 18.71
CA ASP A 21 -8.51 -15.95 18.50
C ASP A 21 -9.60 -16.64 17.63
N ILE A 22 -9.24 -16.93 16.38
CA ILE A 22 -10.10 -17.51 15.36
C ILE A 22 -9.67 -18.96 15.07
N VAL A 23 -10.24 -19.88 15.85
CA VAL A 23 -10.09 -21.33 15.70
C VAL A 23 -11.21 -21.98 14.86
N SER A 24 -11.95 -21.19 14.08
CA SER A 24 -13.03 -21.71 13.24
C SER A 24 -12.52 -22.57 12.08
N GLU A 25 -13.11 -23.76 11.91
CA GLU A 25 -12.82 -24.66 10.78
C GLU A 25 -13.38 -24.18 9.44
N SER A 26 -14.44 -23.38 9.47
CA SER A 26 -15.14 -22.91 8.26
C SER A 26 -14.69 -21.53 7.81
N LEU A 27 -14.12 -20.71 8.70
CA LEU A 27 -13.77 -19.33 8.36
C LEU A 27 -12.60 -19.30 7.38
N ARG A 28 -12.74 -18.54 6.29
CA ARG A 28 -11.74 -18.39 5.24
C ARG A 28 -11.29 -16.95 5.07
N LYS A 29 -12.18 -15.99 5.29
CA LYS A 29 -11.89 -14.57 5.16
C LYS A 29 -12.18 -13.81 6.44
N LEU A 30 -11.19 -13.06 6.90
CA LEU A 30 -11.27 -12.13 8.01
C LEU A 30 -11.00 -10.71 7.50
N VAL A 31 -11.92 -9.80 7.78
CA VAL A 31 -11.77 -8.37 7.55
C VAL A 31 -11.86 -7.66 8.89
N ILE A 32 -10.89 -6.79 9.16
CA ILE A 32 -10.92 -5.87 10.29
C ILE A 32 -10.84 -4.48 9.69
N ASP A 33 -11.95 -3.74 9.74
CA ASP A 33 -12.05 -2.37 9.24
C ASP A 33 -12.25 -1.41 10.40
N SER A 34 -11.20 -0.63 10.65
CA SER A 34 -11.14 0.37 11.69
C SER A 34 -11.27 -0.21 13.12
N TYR A 35 -10.45 0.31 14.01
CA TYR A 35 -10.40 -0.13 15.40
C TYR A 35 -10.22 1.05 16.32
N LEU A 36 -11.15 1.20 17.26
CA LEU A 36 -11.26 2.35 18.14
C LEU A 36 -10.92 1.94 19.57
N VAL A 37 -10.13 2.77 20.25
CA VAL A 37 -9.89 2.70 21.70
C VAL A 37 -10.46 3.97 22.31
N ASP A 38 -11.06 3.88 23.49
CA ASP A 38 -11.43 5.08 24.24
C ASP A 38 -10.17 5.91 24.52
N MET A 39 -10.10 7.07 23.89
CA MET A 39 -8.96 8.01 23.94
C MET A 39 -8.75 8.58 25.35
N LEU A 40 -9.66 8.31 26.29
CA LEU A 40 -9.58 8.74 27.68
C LEU A 40 -8.80 7.77 28.58
N GLU A 41 -8.61 6.52 28.18
CA GLU A 41 -7.89 5.52 28.98
C GLU A 41 -6.38 5.55 28.69
N ARG A 42 -5.65 6.27 29.54
CA ARG A 42 -4.18 6.45 29.50
C ARG A 42 -3.36 5.18 29.76
N GLU A 43 -3.96 3.99 29.80
CA GLU A 43 -3.22 2.76 30.06
C GLU A 43 -2.54 2.22 28.80
N GLU A 44 -1.19 2.22 28.81
CA GLU A 44 -0.35 1.71 27.71
C GLU A 44 -0.66 0.27 27.26
N ARG A 45 -1.38 -0.51 28.08
CA ARG A 45 -1.68 -1.94 27.82
C ARG A 45 -2.82 -2.18 26.85
N ALA A 46 -3.70 -1.21 26.58
CA ALA A 46 -4.87 -1.38 25.72
C ALA A 46 -4.62 -1.05 24.23
N LEU A 47 -3.39 -0.68 23.86
CA LEU A 47 -3.03 -0.20 22.51
C LEU A 47 -2.38 -1.27 21.63
N GLU A 48 -2.55 -2.57 21.95
CA GLU A 48 -2.03 -3.70 21.18
C GLU A 48 -3.14 -4.65 20.75
N LEU A 49 -3.21 -4.92 19.44
CA LEU A 49 -4.10 -5.93 18.85
C LEU A 49 -3.31 -7.17 18.45
N GLU A 50 -3.71 -8.34 18.95
CA GLU A 50 -3.20 -9.63 18.50
C GLU A 50 -4.26 -10.40 17.71
N ILE A 51 -3.92 -10.88 16.51
CA ILE A 51 -4.79 -11.69 15.66
C ILE A 51 -4.16 -13.09 15.55
N VAL A 52 -4.90 -14.12 15.93
CA VAL A 52 -4.51 -15.53 15.81
C VAL A 52 -5.54 -16.23 14.94
N ALA A 53 -5.15 -16.69 13.74
CA ALA A 53 -6.10 -17.21 12.77
C ALA A 53 -5.47 -18.27 11.85
N PRO A 54 -5.22 -19.51 12.32
CA PRO A 54 -4.46 -20.52 11.59
C PRO A 54 -5.05 -20.95 10.25
N LYS A 55 -6.38 -20.85 10.09
CA LYS A 55 -7.12 -21.45 8.97
C LYS A 55 -7.70 -20.44 7.99
N ILE A 56 -7.45 -19.15 8.19
CA ILE A 56 -7.90 -18.13 7.24
C ILE A 56 -7.01 -18.13 6.00
N GLU A 57 -7.63 -17.97 4.84
CA GLU A 57 -6.96 -17.88 3.53
C GLU A 57 -6.81 -16.43 3.08
N CYS A 58 -7.67 -15.53 3.60
CA CYS A 58 -7.68 -14.11 3.26
C CYS A 58 -7.79 -13.24 4.52
N LEU A 59 -6.90 -12.25 4.63
CA LEU A 59 -6.88 -11.25 5.70
C LEU A 59 -6.89 -9.85 5.09
N GLU A 60 -7.85 -9.03 5.50
CA GLU A 60 -7.87 -7.60 5.21
C GLU A 60 -7.83 -6.79 6.51
N ILE A 61 -6.86 -5.89 6.62
CA ILE A 61 -6.74 -4.90 7.70
C ILE A 61 -6.90 -3.53 7.04
N LEU A 62 -8.01 -2.86 7.35
CA LEU A 62 -8.51 -1.68 6.63
C LEU A 62 -8.80 -0.52 7.59
N GLY A 63 -8.76 0.71 7.08
CA GLY A 63 -9.26 1.86 7.82
C GLY A 63 -8.31 2.34 8.93
N VAL A 64 -8.85 2.92 10.00
CA VAL A 64 -8.04 3.64 11.01
C VAL A 64 -7.95 2.85 12.32
N PHE A 65 -6.73 2.64 12.81
CA PHE A 65 -6.45 1.91 14.05
C PHE A 65 -5.86 2.84 15.10
N PHE A 66 -6.59 3.07 16.19
CA PHE A 66 -6.11 3.81 17.36
C PHE A 66 -5.27 2.91 18.28
N MET A 67 -4.15 2.42 17.76
CA MET A 67 -3.29 1.46 18.46
C MET A 67 -1.83 1.73 18.15
N ARG A 68 -0.94 1.27 19.02
CA ARG A 68 0.53 1.36 18.85
C ARG A 68 1.09 0.11 18.18
N ARG A 69 0.48 -1.05 18.43
CA ARG A 69 0.98 -2.34 17.96
C ARG A 69 -0.14 -3.21 17.41
N CYS A 70 0.17 -3.93 16.34
CA CYS A 70 -0.68 -4.97 15.80
C CYS A 70 0.21 -6.16 15.46
N ARG A 71 -0.16 -7.34 15.96
CA ARG A 71 0.58 -8.60 15.81
C ARG A 71 -0.32 -9.64 15.16
N ILE A 72 0.15 -10.18 14.05
CA ILE A 72 -0.53 -11.27 13.35
C ILE A 72 0.26 -12.54 13.62
N LYS A 73 -0.36 -13.52 14.27
CA LYS A 73 0.27 -14.77 14.69
C LYS A 73 -0.49 -15.94 14.11
N ASP A 74 0.24 -17.02 13.85
CA ASP A 74 -0.30 -18.29 13.35
C ASP A 74 -1.34 -18.07 12.23
N VAL A 75 -0.86 -17.57 11.09
CA VAL A 75 -1.66 -17.37 9.86
C VAL A 75 -1.12 -18.23 8.73
N SER A 76 -0.78 -19.48 9.04
CA SER A 76 -0.04 -20.36 8.13
C SER A 76 -0.81 -20.75 6.85
N ALA A 77 -2.14 -20.68 6.85
CA ALA A 77 -2.98 -20.94 5.69
C ALA A 77 -3.19 -19.71 4.78
N LEU A 78 -2.62 -18.55 5.13
CA LEU A 78 -2.91 -17.29 4.44
C LEU A 78 -2.37 -17.28 3.01
N VAL A 79 -3.25 -16.97 2.06
CA VAL A 79 -2.95 -16.89 0.62
C VAL A 79 -2.94 -15.44 0.13
N GLU A 80 -3.82 -14.62 0.68
CA GLU A 80 -4.02 -13.22 0.30
C GLU A 80 -4.07 -12.30 1.51
N ALA A 81 -3.26 -11.24 1.50
CA ALA A 81 -3.27 -10.21 2.53
C ALA A 81 -3.46 -8.83 1.91
N LYS A 82 -4.34 -8.02 2.52
CA LYS A 82 -4.51 -6.61 2.19
C LYS A 82 -4.31 -5.77 3.44
N LEU A 83 -3.28 -4.94 3.40
CA LEU A 83 -2.84 -4.08 4.49
C LEU A 83 -3.08 -2.64 4.05
N ASP A 84 -4.30 -2.15 4.24
CA ASP A 84 -4.74 -0.83 3.75
C ASP A 84 -5.33 -0.01 4.89
N PHE A 85 -4.49 0.23 5.89
CA PHE A 85 -4.84 0.86 7.15
C PHE A 85 -3.88 1.99 7.51
N ASN A 86 -4.32 2.83 8.46
CA ASN A 86 -3.55 3.89 9.09
C ASN A 86 -3.50 3.65 10.60
N MET A 87 -2.34 3.80 11.25
CA MET A 87 -2.26 3.74 12.71
C MET A 87 -2.10 5.14 13.31
N TRP A 88 -2.76 5.38 14.44
CA TRP A 88 -2.73 6.64 15.16
C TRP A 88 -2.61 6.41 16.67
N LYS A 89 -1.88 7.28 17.36
CA LYS A 89 -1.53 7.14 18.79
C LYS A 89 -2.27 8.11 19.73
N GLY A 90 -3.08 9.02 19.20
CA GLY A 90 -3.84 10.02 19.96
C GLY A 90 -3.21 11.42 19.91
N TYR A 91 -3.81 12.38 20.62
CA TYR A 91 -3.44 13.82 20.59
C TYR A 91 -2.24 14.21 21.47
N ASP A 92 -1.57 13.25 22.12
CA ASP A 92 -0.56 13.54 23.16
C ASP A 92 0.87 13.80 22.62
N SER A 93 1.06 14.00 21.32
CA SER A 93 2.38 14.36 20.77
C SER A 93 2.41 15.80 20.26
N ASP A 94 2.97 16.69 21.09
CA ASP A 94 3.49 18.01 20.67
C ASP A 94 4.72 17.89 19.72
N GLU A 95 5.04 16.69 19.23
CA GLU A 95 6.13 16.40 18.30
C GLU A 95 5.56 16.15 16.89
N GLU A 96 5.46 17.23 16.11
CA GLU A 96 4.88 17.27 14.75
C GLU A 96 5.75 16.63 13.65
N GLU A 97 6.95 16.10 13.98
CA GLU A 97 7.87 15.45 13.03
C GLU A 97 8.08 13.97 13.37
N GLY A 98 7.68 13.08 12.46
CA GLY A 98 8.05 11.65 12.53
C GLY A 98 6.97 10.68 13.04
N ALA A 99 5.69 11.06 13.00
CA ALA A 99 4.57 10.19 13.41
C ALA A 99 4.57 8.81 12.73
N CYS A 100 5.01 8.70 11.47
CA CYS A 100 5.13 7.42 10.78
C CYS A 100 6.38 6.60 11.16
N GLU A 101 7.38 7.20 11.81
CA GLU A 101 8.63 6.52 12.18
C GLU A 101 8.44 5.57 13.37
N GLU A 102 7.57 5.91 14.30
CA GLU A 102 7.29 5.06 15.47
C GLU A 102 6.59 3.73 15.09
N PHE A 103 5.92 3.69 13.93
CA PHE A 103 5.23 2.49 13.44
C PHE A 103 6.10 1.57 12.57
N GLN A 104 7.38 1.90 12.36
CA GLN A 104 8.28 1.10 11.52
C GLN A 104 8.38 -0.36 11.98
N ASP A 105 8.47 -0.57 13.28
CA ASP A 105 8.57 -1.91 13.87
C ASP A 105 7.26 -2.68 13.69
N THR A 106 6.13 -2.02 13.94
CA THR A 106 4.79 -2.64 13.75
C THR A 106 4.54 -3.02 12.30
N VAL A 107 4.80 -2.12 11.35
CA VAL A 107 4.63 -2.41 9.91
C VAL A 107 5.57 -3.53 9.47
N ARG A 108 6.82 -3.53 9.95
CA ARG A 108 7.77 -4.62 9.66
C ARG A 108 7.29 -5.96 10.19
N ASP A 109 6.81 -6.01 11.43
CA ASP A 109 6.31 -7.23 12.06
C ASP A 109 5.07 -7.78 11.32
N ILE A 110 4.16 -6.90 10.88
CA ILE A 110 3.00 -7.26 10.06
C ILE A 110 3.46 -7.84 8.71
N LEU A 111 4.38 -7.16 8.00
CA LEU A 111 4.92 -7.63 6.73
C LEU A 111 5.65 -8.98 6.85
N GLU A 112 6.38 -9.20 7.95
CA GLU A 112 7.03 -10.48 8.25
C GLU A 112 5.98 -11.58 8.49
N SER A 113 4.88 -11.25 9.16
CA SER A 113 3.81 -12.21 9.44
C SER A 113 3.10 -12.68 8.16
N VAL A 114 2.99 -11.80 7.15
CA VAL A 114 2.35 -12.11 5.87
C VAL A 114 3.34 -12.42 4.74
N HIS A 115 4.63 -12.63 5.03
CA HIS A 115 5.66 -12.79 4.00
C HIS A 115 5.42 -13.95 3.02
N HIS A 116 4.65 -14.96 3.42
CA HIS A 116 4.43 -16.19 2.67
C HIS A 116 3.24 -16.13 1.69
N VAL A 117 2.43 -15.07 1.75
CA VAL A 117 1.21 -14.94 0.93
C VAL A 117 1.55 -14.87 -0.56
N LYS A 118 0.64 -15.36 -1.40
CA LYS A 118 0.78 -15.28 -2.87
C LYS A 118 0.39 -13.91 -3.41
N LYS A 119 -0.56 -13.24 -2.75
CA LYS A 119 -1.03 -11.91 -3.12
C LYS A 119 -0.93 -10.97 -1.93
N LEU A 120 -0.26 -9.85 -2.13
CA LEU A 120 -0.09 -8.82 -1.12
C LEU A 120 -0.57 -7.48 -1.66
N THR A 121 -1.45 -6.81 -0.92
CA THR A 121 -1.84 -5.43 -1.16
C THR A 121 -1.30 -4.55 -0.02
N VAL A 122 -0.57 -3.50 -0.37
CA VAL A 122 -0.02 -2.51 0.57
C VAL A 122 -0.67 -1.15 0.30
N GLY A 123 -1.33 -0.61 1.31
CA GLY A 123 -1.99 0.69 1.31
C GLY A 123 -1.00 1.86 1.33
N SER A 124 -1.51 3.06 1.06
CA SER A 124 -0.69 4.28 0.90
C SER A 124 0.11 4.63 2.16
N TRP A 125 -0.50 4.51 3.35
CA TRP A 125 0.20 4.79 4.61
C TRP A 125 1.26 3.73 4.93
N CYS A 126 0.94 2.44 4.77
CA CYS A 126 1.94 1.38 4.90
C CYS A 126 3.12 1.58 3.94
N LEU A 127 2.85 1.97 2.68
CA LEU A 127 3.89 2.30 1.70
C LEU A 127 4.76 3.46 2.16
N MET A 128 4.17 4.49 2.77
CA MET A 128 4.88 5.64 3.32
C MET A 128 5.80 5.24 4.48
N VAL A 129 5.33 4.40 5.42
CA VAL A 129 6.18 3.85 6.48
C VAL A 129 7.35 3.04 5.89
N VAL A 130 7.08 2.23 4.86
CA VAL A 130 8.13 1.48 4.13
C VAL A 130 9.11 2.41 3.40
N SER A 131 8.67 3.56 2.89
CA SER A 131 9.57 4.60 2.36
C SER A 131 10.53 5.11 3.42
N ILE A 132 10.02 5.45 4.61
CA ILE A 132 10.85 5.92 5.74
C ILE A 132 11.84 4.83 6.16
N MET A 133 11.39 3.58 6.29
CA MET A 133 12.28 2.44 6.57
C MET A 133 13.41 2.34 5.52
N SER A 134 13.06 2.45 4.24
CA SER A 134 14.03 2.41 3.12
C SER A 134 15.06 3.52 3.20
N MET A 135 14.65 4.74 3.59
CA MET A 135 15.54 5.88 3.77
C MET A 135 16.45 5.72 4.98
N LYS A 136 15.95 5.13 6.08
CA LYS A 136 16.74 4.73 7.26
C LYS A 136 17.58 3.47 7.04
N ARG A 137 17.59 2.90 5.83
CA ARG A 137 18.30 1.65 5.48
C ARG A 137 17.85 0.43 6.29
N LEU A 138 16.62 0.44 6.77
CA LEU A 138 15.99 -0.71 7.41
C LEU A 138 15.45 -1.66 6.32
N PRO A 139 15.80 -2.95 6.34
CA PRO A 139 15.32 -3.90 5.34
C PRO A 139 13.84 -4.23 5.57
N SER A 140 13.11 -4.36 4.47
CA SER A 140 11.77 -4.95 4.47
C SER A 140 11.86 -6.48 4.40
N PRO A 141 10.96 -7.22 5.08
CA PRO A 141 10.84 -8.67 4.99
C PRO A 141 10.77 -9.19 3.57
N LEU A 142 11.42 -10.32 3.30
CA LEU A 142 11.38 -10.96 1.99
C LEU A 142 10.01 -11.63 1.76
N SER A 143 9.27 -11.11 0.80
CA SER A 143 7.97 -11.64 0.42
C SER A 143 8.09 -12.71 -0.67
N LYS A 144 7.28 -13.76 -0.55
CA LYS A 144 7.07 -14.80 -1.56
C LYS A 144 5.92 -14.47 -2.51
N CYS A 145 5.36 -13.26 -2.44
CA CYS A 145 4.22 -12.89 -3.27
C CYS A 145 4.54 -12.92 -4.77
N GLN A 146 3.56 -13.37 -5.54
CA GLN A 146 3.56 -13.40 -7.00
C GLN A 146 2.76 -12.23 -7.58
N CYS A 147 1.80 -11.71 -6.81
CA CYS A 147 1.03 -10.53 -7.14
C CYS A 147 1.21 -9.48 -6.03
N LEU A 148 1.81 -8.35 -6.39
CA LEU A 148 1.97 -7.21 -5.50
C LEU A 148 1.08 -6.07 -5.97
N THR A 149 0.22 -5.58 -5.10
CA THR A 149 -0.56 -4.36 -5.30
C THR A 149 -0.07 -3.29 -4.33
N MET A 150 0.21 -2.10 -4.81
CA MET A 150 0.58 -0.94 -3.99
C MET A 150 -0.36 0.22 -4.29
N LYS A 151 -0.96 0.78 -3.24
CA LYS A 151 -1.69 2.05 -3.32
C LYS A 151 -0.72 3.20 -3.03
N THR A 152 -0.82 4.27 -3.80
CA THR A 152 0.14 5.37 -3.74
C THR A 152 -0.45 6.67 -4.28
N SER A 153 -0.05 7.80 -3.72
CA SER A 153 -0.34 9.12 -4.30
C SER A 153 0.58 9.44 -5.49
N MET A 154 1.58 8.59 -5.80
CA MET A 154 2.62 8.84 -6.79
C MET A 154 3.39 10.15 -6.54
N GLU A 155 3.67 10.45 -5.27
CA GLU A 155 4.56 11.52 -4.86
C GLU A 155 6.02 11.03 -4.78
N LYS A 156 7.00 11.95 -4.82
CA LYS A 156 8.44 11.61 -4.78
C LYS A 156 8.81 10.83 -3.52
N GLU A 157 8.14 11.12 -2.41
CA GLU A 157 8.28 10.46 -1.12
C GLU A 157 7.87 8.98 -1.14
N ASN A 158 7.06 8.55 -2.11
CA ASN A 158 6.67 7.14 -2.25
C ASN A 158 7.73 6.31 -2.98
N LEU A 159 8.65 6.94 -3.73
CA LEU A 159 9.66 6.24 -4.52
C LEU A 159 10.53 5.28 -3.69
N PRO A 160 11.08 5.67 -2.52
CA PRO A 160 11.88 4.76 -1.68
C PRO A 160 11.12 3.51 -1.25
N GLY A 161 9.82 3.63 -0.98
CA GLY A 161 8.93 2.55 -0.56
C GLY A 161 8.59 1.61 -1.71
N ILE A 162 8.30 2.16 -2.89
CA ILE A 162 8.08 1.38 -4.13
C ILE A 162 9.32 0.53 -4.43
N ALA A 163 10.52 1.13 -4.38
CA ALA A 163 11.76 0.39 -4.55
C ALA A 163 11.93 -0.69 -3.48
N SER A 164 11.70 -0.36 -2.20
CA SER A 164 11.88 -1.32 -1.10
C SER A 164 10.98 -2.55 -1.26
N LEU A 165 9.69 -2.37 -1.60
CA LEU A 165 8.76 -3.47 -1.82
C LEU A 165 9.13 -4.31 -3.06
N LEU A 166 9.54 -3.68 -4.16
CA LEU A 166 9.99 -4.42 -5.35
C LEU A 166 11.26 -5.22 -5.08
N GLN A 167 12.18 -4.66 -4.29
CA GLN A 167 13.41 -5.33 -3.90
C GLN A 167 13.12 -6.51 -2.95
N SER A 168 12.20 -6.33 -2.02
CA SER A 168 11.84 -7.37 -1.04
C SER A 168 10.90 -8.43 -1.60
N SER A 169 10.40 -8.27 -2.83
CA SER A 169 9.45 -9.19 -3.47
C SER A 169 10.05 -9.81 -4.75
N PRO A 170 11.04 -10.73 -4.63
CA PRO A 170 11.81 -11.25 -5.76
C PRO A 170 11.03 -12.14 -6.74
N TYR A 171 9.82 -12.59 -6.38
CA TYR A 171 9.01 -13.54 -7.16
C TYR A 171 7.78 -12.90 -7.82
N VAL A 172 7.66 -11.57 -7.78
CA VAL A 172 6.50 -10.87 -8.34
C VAL A 172 6.43 -11.06 -9.85
N GLU A 173 5.31 -11.62 -10.31
CA GLU A 173 4.94 -11.79 -11.71
C GLU A 173 3.96 -10.71 -12.19
N THR A 174 3.11 -10.23 -11.28
CA THR A 174 2.13 -9.17 -11.54
C THR A 174 2.29 -8.04 -10.53
N LEU A 175 2.55 -6.84 -11.04
CA LEU A 175 2.59 -5.61 -10.26
C LEU A 175 1.35 -4.77 -10.58
N ASN A 176 0.56 -4.44 -9.56
CA ASN A 176 -0.51 -3.47 -9.63
C ASN A 176 -0.12 -2.21 -8.87
N ILE A 177 -0.23 -1.06 -9.52
CA ILE A 177 -0.03 0.25 -8.92
C ILE A 177 -1.38 0.96 -8.99
N ASP A 178 -1.97 1.21 -7.83
CA ASP A 178 -3.23 1.90 -7.71
C ASP A 178 -2.94 3.34 -7.27
N ILE A 179 -3.02 4.28 -8.23
CA ILE A 179 -2.82 5.70 -7.95
C ILE A 179 -4.11 6.22 -7.34
N THR A 180 -4.06 6.60 -6.07
CA THR A 180 -5.23 7.09 -5.32
C THR A 180 -4.93 8.43 -4.67
N SER A 181 -5.86 9.36 -4.75
CA SER A 181 -5.83 10.62 -4.01
C SER A 181 -5.95 10.35 -2.50
N SER A 182 -4.97 10.84 -1.73
CA SER A 182 -4.97 10.77 -0.27
C SER A 182 -6.10 11.55 0.42
N HIS A 183 -6.94 12.26 -0.34
CA HIS A 183 -8.09 13.02 0.18
C HIS A 183 -9.43 12.31 0.03
N TYR A 184 -9.46 11.08 -0.54
CA TYR A 184 -10.73 10.39 -0.81
C TYR A 184 -11.14 9.35 0.25
N VAL A 185 -10.30 9.07 1.26
CA VAL A 185 -10.69 8.13 2.33
C VAL A 185 -11.77 8.74 3.22
N GLY A 186 -11.83 10.07 3.34
CA GLY A 186 -12.90 10.78 4.07
C GLY A 186 -14.32 10.73 3.47
N SER A 187 -14.54 10.36 2.21
CA SER A 187 -15.87 10.53 1.58
C SER A 187 -16.78 9.30 1.51
N MET A 188 -16.32 8.12 1.95
CA MET A 188 -17.19 6.93 2.09
C MET A 188 -17.54 6.59 3.54
N LEU A 189 -16.94 7.29 4.52
CA LEU A 189 -17.29 7.12 5.93
C LEU A 189 -18.50 7.99 6.25
N ASN A 190 -19.64 7.34 6.47
CA ASN A 190 -20.90 7.93 6.90
C ASN A 190 -20.70 8.98 8.02
N ASN A 191 -21.14 10.22 7.78
CA ASN A 191 -21.74 11.21 8.71
C ASN A 191 -21.24 11.28 10.18
N ASN A 192 -20.01 10.89 10.49
CA ASN A 192 -19.45 10.96 11.83
C ASN A 192 -18.35 12.04 11.84
N PHE A 193 -18.70 13.19 12.42
CA PHE A 193 -17.89 14.42 12.54
C PHE A 193 -16.45 14.23 13.07
N LEU A 194 -16.11 13.07 13.64
CA LEU A 194 -14.77 12.78 14.16
C LEU A 194 -13.75 12.46 13.05
N TRP A 195 -14.19 11.84 11.95
CA TRP A 195 -13.29 11.32 10.90
C TRP A 195 -12.79 12.41 9.94
N ASP A 196 -13.62 13.42 9.67
CA ASP A 196 -13.28 14.57 8.81
C ASP A 196 -12.07 15.38 9.32
N GLN A 197 -11.75 15.29 10.62
CA GLN A 197 -10.63 16.01 11.23
C GLN A 197 -9.33 15.20 11.30
N ILE A 198 -9.37 13.87 11.14
CA ILE A 198 -8.21 12.99 11.37
C ILE A 198 -7.51 12.65 10.05
N ASP A 199 -8.28 12.44 8.98
CA ASP A 199 -7.78 12.03 7.66
C ASP A 199 -6.79 13.04 7.02
N PRO A 200 -7.04 14.37 7.07
CA PRO A 200 -6.08 15.34 6.53
C PRO A 200 -4.79 15.43 7.36
N PHE A 201 -4.88 15.25 8.68
CA PHE A 201 -3.74 15.41 9.60
C PHE A 201 -2.75 14.23 9.47
N LEU A 202 -3.24 12.99 9.36
CA LEU A 202 -2.42 11.78 9.14
C LEU A 202 -1.48 11.87 7.93
N ASP A 203 -2.00 12.37 6.80
CA ASP A 203 -1.26 12.45 5.53
C ASP A 203 -0.30 13.67 5.49
N ILE A 204 -0.58 14.75 6.23
CA ILE A 204 0.26 15.96 6.23
C ILE A 204 1.50 15.81 7.11
N HIS A 205 1.40 15.16 8.28
CA HIS A 205 2.50 15.08 9.23
C HIS A 205 3.63 14.11 8.83
N CYS A 206 3.34 13.12 7.98
CA CYS A 206 4.36 12.19 7.52
C CYS A 206 5.16 12.68 6.30
N ARG A 207 4.73 13.75 5.61
CA ARG A 207 5.37 14.29 4.40
C ARG A 207 6.68 15.07 4.64
N HIS A 208 6.93 15.53 5.86
CA HIS A 208 8.01 16.51 6.11
C HIS A 208 9.41 15.91 6.33
N SER A 209 9.57 14.59 6.26
CA SER A 209 10.72 13.94 6.90
C SER A 209 12.01 13.83 6.06
N TYR A 210 11.99 13.94 4.72
CA TYR A 210 13.22 13.72 3.93
C TYR A 210 13.30 14.55 2.66
N ARG A 211 14.43 15.24 2.42
CA ARG A 211 14.59 16.25 1.34
C ARG A 211 15.35 15.76 0.09
N ASP A 212 15.67 14.46 -0.01
CA ASP A 212 16.61 13.90 -1.00
C ASP A 212 16.19 12.53 -1.61
N GLU A 213 14.89 12.30 -1.77
CA GLU A 213 14.26 11.03 -2.16
C GLU A 213 14.56 10.62 -3.60
N VAL A 214 14.63 11.59 -4.52
CA VAL A 214 14.99 11.34 -5.93
C VAL A 214 16.46 10.94 -6.07
N LYS A 215 17.35 11.48 -5.23
CA LYS A 215 18.75 11.05 -5.19
C LYS A 215 18.84 9.62 -4.68
N HIS A 216 18.10 9.27 -3.62
CA HIS A 216 18.04 7.89 -3.10
C HIS A 216 17.52 6.89 -4.14
N TRP A 217 16.51 7.26 -4.92
CA TRP A 217 16.01 6.44 -6.03
C TRP A 217 17.05 6.21 -7.13
N LYS A 218 17.86 7.22 -7.46
CA LYS A 218 18.83 7.17 -8.57
C LYS A 218 20.21 6.61 -8.18
N SER A 219 20.63 6.74 -6.92
CA SER A 219 22.01 6.44 -6.48
C SER A 219 22.23 4.99 -6.06
N ARG A 220 21.16 4.21 -5.92
CA ARG A 220 21.21 2.89 -5.31
C ARG A 220 21.25 1.82 -6.41
N GLU A 221 22.32 1.02 -6.41
CA GLU A 221 22.43 -0.20 -7.21
C GLU A 221 21.46 -1.25 -6.64
N PHE A 222 20.18 -1.05 -6.89
CA PHE A 222 19.17 -1.99 -6.47
C PHE A 222 19.19 -3.21 -7.42
N TYR A 223 19.47 -4.38 -6.86
CA TYR A 223 19.23 -5.63 -7.55
C TYR A 223 17.77 -6.06 -7.37
N PHE A 224 16.97 -5.87 -8.42
CA PHE A 224 15.56 -6.27 -8.44
C PHE A 224 15.39 -7.60 -9.18
N LYS A 225 15.52 -8.72 -8.45
CA LYS A 225 15.36 -10.06 -9.06
C LYS A 225 14.06 -10.20 -9.83
N SER A 226 12.95 -9.68 -9.30
CA SER A 226 11.64 -9.73 -9.93
C SER A 226 11.63 -9.10 -11.32
N LEU A 227 12.24 -7.91 -11.50
CA LEU A 227 12.32 -7.24 -12.81
C LEU A 227 13.14 -8.04 -13.82
N LEU A 228 14.15 -8.76 -13.36
CA LEU A 228 15.05 -9.50 -14.24
C LEU A 228 14.44 -10.83 -14.71
N VAL A 229 13.68 -11.53 -13.86
CA VAL A 229 13.29 -12.93 -14.13
C VAL A 229 11.81 -13.25 -14.03
N CYS A 230 10.98 -12.44 -13.36
CA CYS A 230 9.60 -12.83 -13.03
C CYS A 230 8.52 -11.86 -13.53
N LEU A 231 8.76 -10.55 -13.54
CA LEU A 231 7.72 -9.54 -13.76
C LEU A 231 7.23 -9.53 -15.21
N LYS A 232 6.07 -10.13 -15.45
CA LYS A 232 5.43 -10.23 -16.78
C LYS A 232 4.38 -9.16 -17.01
N THR A 233 3.64 -8.78 -15.97
CA THR A 233 2.50 -7.86 -16.08
C THR A 233 2.63 -6.70 -15.11
N VAL A 234 2.45 -5.49 -15.63
CA VAL A 234 2.25 -4.26 -14.84
C VAL A 234 0.88 -3.69 -15.16
N LYS A 235 0.10 -3.36 -14.13
CA LYS A 235 -1.16 -2.61 -14.27
C LYS A 235 -1.07 -1.36 -13.42
N ILE A 236 -1.33 -0.22 -14.03
CA ILE A 236 -1.38 1.07 -13.33
C ILE A 236 -2.79 1.61 -13.45
N PHE A 237 -3.43 1.87 -12.31
CA PHE A 237 -4.77 2.43 -12.20
C PHE A 237 -4.69 3.88 -11.73
N GLY A 238 -5.75 4.66 -11.98
CA GLY A 238 -5.81 6.06 -11.53
C GLY A 238 -4.96 7.03 -12.34
N PHE A 239 -4.54 6.67 -13.57
CA PHE A 239 -3.77 7.60 -14.39
C PHE A 239 -4.57 8.88 -14.68
N GLY A 240 -3.94 10.00 -14.39
CA GLY A 240 -4.53 11.33 -14.54
C GLY A 240 -5.31 11.85 -13.33
N GLU A 241 -5.38 11.07 -12.26
CA GLU A 241 -5.70 11.59 -10.94
C GLU A 241 -4.59 12.58 -10.52
N ARG A 242 -4.97 13.85 -10.31
CA ARG A 242 -4.04 14.97 -10.01
C ARG A 242 -2.89 15.17 -11.01
N PHE A 243 -3.20 15.29 -12.31
CA PHE A 243 -2.23 15.50 -13.43
C PHE A 243 -1.09 16.51 -13.17
N PHE A 244 -1.28 17.51 -12.29
CA PHE A 244 -0.29 18.57 -12.06
C PHE A 244 0.77 18.26 -11.00
N CYS A 245 0.53 17.34 -10.05
CA CYS A 245 1.43 17.12 -8.90
C CYS A 245 2.26 15.83 -8.98
N THR A 246 1.76 14.80 -9.66
CA THR A 246 2.28 13.41 -9.58
C THR A 246 3.07 12.98 -10.82
N THR A 247 3.04 13.81 -11.88
CA THR A 247 3.54 13.46 -13.22
C THR A 247 5.02 13.11 -13.25
N GLU A 248 5.88 13.75 -12.45
CA GLU A 248 7.32 13.45 -12.48
C GLU A 248 7.64 12.07 -11.89
N ALA A 249 7.17 11.78 -10.67
CA ALA A 249 7.42 10.50 -10.01
C ALA A 249 6.77 9.34 -10.78
N PHE A 250 5.56 9.54 -11.30
CA PHE A 250 4.91 8.57 -12.18
C PHE A 250 5.76 8.27 -13.43
N ILE A 251 6.23 9.30 -14.15
CA ILE A 251 7.09 9.11 -15.33
C ILE A 251 8.38 8.38 -14.94
N LEU A 252 8.98 8.71 -13.79
CA LEU A 252 10.19 8.05 -13.30
C LEU A 252 9.96 6.55 -13.04
N VAL A 253 8.86 6.19 -12.37
CA VAL A 253 8.52 4.78 -12.10
C VAL A 253 8.26 4.03 -13.40
N VAL A 254 7.47 4.57 -14.32
CA VAL A 254 7.20 3.93 -15.62
C VAL A 254 8.49 3.76 -16.42
N GLN A 255 9.30 4.83 -16.52
CA GLN A 255 10.58 4.77 -17.23
C GLN A 255 11.50 3.71 -16.60
N PHE A 256 11.56 3.67 -15.28
CA PHE A 256 12.37 2.71 -14.54
C PHE A 256 11.92 1.28 -14.82
N LEU A 257 10.62 0.99 -14.73
CA LEU A 257 10.07 -0.35 -15.00
C LEU A 257 10.36 -0.78 -16.46
N LEU A 258 10.11 0.08 -17.44
CA LEU A 258 10.37 -0.25 -18.85
C LEU A 258 11.85 -0.51 -19.13
N LYS A 259 12.75 0.21 -18.47
CA LYS A 259 14.21 0.05 -18.63
C LYS A 259 14.81 -1.13 -17.86
N ASN A 260 14.12 -1.70 -16.88
CA ASN A 260 14.71 -2.73 -16.02
C ASN A 260 13.96 -4.07 -16.06
N ALA A 261 12.69 -4.08 -16.46
CA ALA A 261 11.90 -5.30 -16.55
C ALA A 261 12.21 -6.07 -17.85
N MET A 262 13.05 -7.10 -17.75
CA MET A 262 13.58 -7.84 -18.91
C MET A 262 12.61 -8.88 -19.48
N VAL A 263 11.67 -9.36 -18.66
CA VAL A 263 10.66 -10.35 -19.05
C VAL A 263 9.25 -9.76 -19.12
N LEU A 264 9.13 -8.43 -19.12
CA LEU A 264 7.84 -7.75 -19.17
C LEU A 264 7.13 -8.03 -20.49
N GLU A 265 5.91 -8.55 -20.41
CA GLU A 265 5.07 -8.83 -21.58
C GLU A 265 4.07 -7.69 -21.78
N LYS A 266 3.49 -7.19 -20.68
CA LYS A 266 2.36 -6.26 -20.74
C LYS A 266 2.41 -5.21 -19.66
N MET A 267 2.29 -3.94 -20.06
CA MET A 267 2.03 -2.81 -19.17
C MET A 267 0.71 -2.16 -19.57
N VAL A 268 -0.25 -2.10 -18.66
CA VAL A 268 -1.57 -1.48 -18.91
C VAL A 268 -1.71 -0.27 -18.01
N ILE A 269 -1.99 0.89 -18.59
CA ILE A 269 -2.20 2.15 -17.87
C ILE A 269 -3.65 2.58 -18.05
N ILE A 270 -4.41 2.55 -16.96
CA ILE A 270 -5.85 2.79 -16.88
C ILE A 270 -6.07 4.17 -16.27
N ALA A 271 -6.83 5.01 -16.99
CA ALA A 271 -7.21 6.33 -16.51
C ALA A 271 -8.19 6.26 -15.32
N SER A 272 -8.22 7.29 -14.48
CA SER A 272 -9.18 7.40 -13.37
C SER A 272 -10.63 7.46 -13.86
N ARG A 273 -11.60 7.10 -13.01
CA ARG A 273 -13.03 7.11 -13.36
C ARG A 273 -13.54 8.50 -13.76
N ASP A 274 -13.04 9.54 -13.10
CA ASP A 274 -13.38 10.94 -13.43
C ASP A 274 -12.99 11.28 -14.87
N MET A 275 -11.84 10.78 -15.32
CA MET A 275 -11.35 10.94 -16.69
C MET A 275 -12.12 10.07 -17.70
N GLN A 276 -12.63 8.91 -17.29
CA GLN A 276 -13.44 8.06 -18.16
C GLN A 276 -14.86 8.62 -18.40
N ASN A 277 -15.45 9.24 -17.37
CA ASN A 277 -16.80 9.80 -17.44
C ASN A 277 -16.84 11.19 -18.06
N GLN A 278 -15.77 11.97 -17.91
CA GLN A 278 -15.66 13.24 -18.60
C GLN A 278 -15.18 12.98 -20.04
N LYS A 279 -16.09 13.13 -21.02
CA LYS A 279 -15.75 13.42 -22.44
C LYS A 279 -14.97 14.75 -22.60
N ARG A 280 -14.29 15.23 -21.56
CA ARG A 280 -13.39 16.37 -21.66
C ARG A 280 -12.15 15.86 -22.38
N LEU A 281 -12.02 16.34 -23.62
CA LEU A 281 -10.79 16.56 -24.36
C LEU A 281 -9.60 15.89 -23.67
N VAL A 282 -9.11 14.78 -24.22
CA VAL A 282 -7.80 14.24 -23.85
C VAL A 282 -6.85 15.44 -23.82
N LEU A 283 -6.52 15.89 -22.62
CA LEU A 283 -5.77 17.12 -22.42
C LEU A 283 -4.49 16.98 -23.27
N PRO A 284 -4.08 17.98 -24.06
CA PRO A 284 -2.84 17.91 -24.82
C PRO A 284 -1.66 17.42 -23.97
N GLU A 285 -1.66 17.73 -22.68
CA GLU A 285 -0.73 17.25 -21.66
C GLU A 285 -0.80 15.72 -21.47
N PHE A 286 -1.98 15.09 -21.48
CA PHE A 286 -2.15 13.63 -21.40
C PHE A 286 -1.55 12.93 -22.61
N LEU A 287 -1.79 13.47 -23.82
CA LEU A 287 -1.18 12.96 -25.03
C LEU A 287 0.34 13.11 -24.99
N GLN A 288 0.85 14.25 -24.53
CA GLN A 288 2.28 14.48 -24.38
C GLN A 288 2.91 13.49 -23.39
N VAL A 289 2.30 13.26 -22.22
CA VAL A 289 2.79 12.27 -21.26
C VAL A 289 2.74 10.87 -21.86
N THR A 290 1.64 10.48 -22.49
CA THR A 290 1.51 9.17 -23.15
C THR A 290 2.57 8.97 -24.22
N GLN A 291 2.77 9.95 -25.12
CA GLN A 291 3.81 9.92 -26.15
C GLN A 291 5.20 9.80 -25.53
N LYS A 292 5.47 10.54 -24.45
CA LYS A 292 6.71 10.44 -23.69
C LYS A 292 6.91 9.05 -23.09
N LEU A 293 5.89 8.45 -22.47
CA LEU A 293 5.97 7.09 -21.92
C LEU A 293 6.25 6.06 -23.03
N LEU A 294 5.57 6.19 -24.17
CA LEU A 294 5.76 5.31 -25.32
C LEU A 294 7.14 5.43 -25.95
N SER A 295 7.76 6.62 -25.86
CA SER A 295 9.11 6.89 -26.38
C SER A 295 10.23 6.22 -25.59
N PHE A 296 9.96 5.73 -24.37
CA PHE A 296 11.02 5.11 -23.56
C PHE A 296 11.49 3.78 -24.14
N PRO A 297 12.81 3.49 -24.07
CA PRO A 297 13.33 2.19 -24.45
C PRO A 297 12.79 1.12 -23.50
N ARG A 298 12.57 -0.07 -24.05
CA ARG A 298 12.08 -1.25 -23.33
C ARG A 298 13.20 -2.28 -23.30
N SER A 299 13.51 -2.79 -22.11
CA SER A 299 14.51 -3.85 -21.96
C SER A 299 13.96 -5.22 -22.37
N SER A 300 12.66 -5.44 -22.19
CA SER A 300 11.97 -6.58 -22.80
C SER A 300 11.55 -6.27 -24.24
N PRO A 301 11.91 -7.12 -25.22
CA PRO A 301 11.44 -6.99 -26.61
C PRO A 301 9.95 -7.33 -26.77
N HIS A 302 9.34 -7.99 -25.78
CA HIS A 302 7.93 -8.40 -25.80
C HIS A 302 7.01 -7.40 -25.08
N ALA A 303 7.56 -6.37 -24.45
CA ALA A 303 6.78 -5.42 -23.65
C ALA A 303 5.85 -4.57 -24.52
N VAL A 304 4.55 -4.80 -24.38
CA VAL A 304 3.50 -3.95 -24.97
C VAL A 304 2.95 -3.00 -23.90
N VAL A 305 2.90 -1.70 -24.22
CA VAL A 305 2.30 -0.66 -23.36
C VAL A 305 0.93 -0.29 -23.93
N LEU A 306 -0.12 -0.45 -23.14
CA LEU A 306 -1.50 -0.22 -23.54
C LEU A 306 -2.16 0.86 -22.71
N PHE A 307 -2.93 1.71 -23.38
CA PHE A 307 -3.79 2.73 -22.79
C PHE A 307 -5.22 2.48 -23.26
N PRO A 308 -6.05 1.72 -22.53
CA PRO A 308 -7.36 1.24 -23.04
C PRO A 308 -8.40 2.32 -23.39
N TYR A 309 -8.09 3.60 -23.17
CA TYR A 309 -8.99 4.75 -23.36
C TYR A 309 -8.45 5.75 -24.40
N LEU A 310 -7.34 5.44 -25.05
CA LEU A 310 -6.82 6.12 -26.25
C LEU A 310 -7.05 5.22 -27.47
#